data_AF-A0A7C4WFI4-F1
#
_entry.id   AF-A0A7C4WFI4-F1
#
_cell.length_a   1.000
_cell.length_b   1.000
_cell.length_c   1.000
_cell.angle_alpha   90.00
_cell.angle_beta   90.00
_cell.angle_gamma   90.00
#
_symmetry.space_group_name_H-M   'P 1'
#
loop_
_entity.id
_entity.type
_entity.pdbx_description
1 polymer ?
#
loop_
_entity_poly.entity_id
_entity_poly.type
_entity_poly.pdbx_seq_one_letter_code
_entity_poly.pdbx_strand_id
1 'polypeptide(L)'
;MNLKKIIKEALKEDINKKDLTTFYLRNKEKIVKAKVVAKEEGILCGINLLKQVFLTYDKKIKFPFSLKDGNYFKKGQVLCEIIGKASSILTCERVALNFLQRLSGIATLTNNFVEKVKKYNVKILDTRKT
;
A
#
# COMPACT_ATOMS: atom_id res chain seq x y z
N MET A 1 16.76 6.09 8.70
CA MET A 1 16.42 5.59 7.34
C MET A 1 15.45 6.58 6.70
N ASN A 2 15.71 7.09 5.50
CA ASN A 2 14.86 8.11 4.87
C ASN A 2 13.78 7.43 4.01
N LEU A 3 12.52 7.44 4.48
CA LEU A 3 11.39 6.77 3.81
C LEU A 3 11.22 7.21 2.35
N LYS A 4 11.44 8.50 2.05
CA LYS A 4 11.40 9.03 0.68
C LYS A 4 12.48 8.41 -0.21
N LYS A 5 13.64 8.04 0.35
CA LYS A 5 14.72 7.39 -0.40
C LYS A 5 14.32 5.97 -0.78
N ILE A 6 13.77 5.19 0.17
CA ILE A 6 13.27 3.83 -0.08
C ILE A 6 12.19 3.83 -1.16
N ILE A 7 11.20 4.74 -1.05
CA ILE A 7 10.13 4.87 -2.04
C ILE A 7 10.72 5.17 -3.43
N LYS A 8 11.67 6.11 -3.52
CA LYS A 8 12.31 6.45 -4.79
C LYS A 8 13.13 5.30 -5.37
N GLU A 9 13.82 4.54 -4.53
CA GLU A 9 14.61 3.38 -4.97
C GLU A 9 13.70 2.25 -5.47
N ALA A 10 12.64 1.92 -4.73
CA ALA A 10 11.65 0.93 -5.16
C ALA A 10 10.93 1.35 -6.45
N LEU A 11 10.55 2.62 -6.58
CA LEU A 11 10.00 3.15 -7.84
C LEU A 11 11.00 3.07 -8.98
N LYS A 12 12.28 3.37 -8.75
CA LYS A 12 13.32 3.24 -9.79
C LYS A 12 13.50 1.79 -10.23
N GLU A 13 13.57 0.87 -9.28
CA GLU A 13 13.71 -0.56 -9.53
C GLU A 13 12.61 -1.08 -10.46
N ASP A 14 11.34 -0.76 -10.15
CA ASP A 14 10.17 -1.25 -10.86
C ASP A 14 9.91 -0.50 -12.19
N ILE A 15 10.23 0.80 -12.27
CA ILE A 15 9.92 1.68 -13.42
C ILE A 15 11.10 1.78 -14.42
N ASN A 16 12.25 1.18 -14.12
CA ASN A 16 13.60 1.35 -14.70
C ASN A 16 13.77 1.76 -16.18
N LYS A 17 12.83 1.51 -17.11
CA LYS A 17 12.93 1.94 -18.52
C LYS A 17 11.69 2.60 -19.16
N LYS A 18 10.63 2.88 -18.39
CA LYS A 18 9.23 3.23 -18.80
C LYS A 18 8.32 2.00 -18.71
N ASP A 19 7.18 2.16 -18.06
CA ASP A 19 6.05 1.24 -18.22
C ASP A 19 5.52 1.38 -19.65
N LEU A 20 6.08 0.59 -20.56
CA LEU A 20 5.78 0.62 -21.99
C LEU A 20 4.29 0.34 -22.23
N THR A 21 3.72 -0.61 -21.48
CA THR A 21 2.30 -0.97 -21.56
C THR A 21 1.42 0.24 -21.26
N THR A 22 1.74 0.97 -20.18
CA THR A 22 1.02 2.18 -19.81
C THR A 22 1.27 3.33 -20.78
N PHE A 23 2.46 3.42 -21.37
CA PHE A 23 2.81 4.46 -22.34
C PHE A 23 1.99 4.37 -23.64
N TYR A 24 1.69 3.15 -24.09
CA TYR A 24 0.90 2.87 -25.30
C TYR A 24 -0.62 2.84 -25.06
N LEU A 25 -1.09 2.99 -23.82
CA LEU A 25 -2.52 3.11 -23.54
C LEU A 25 -3.09 4.40 -24.13
N ARG A 26 -4.05 4.27 -25.04
CA ARG A 26 -4.77 5.38 -25.70
C ARG A 26 -5.40 6.37 -24.73
N ASN A 27 -5.73 5.93 -23.51
CA ASN A 27 -6.42 6.71 -22.48
C ASN A 27 -5.55 7.07 -21.26
N LYS A 28 -4.22 7.11 -21.40
CA LYS A 28 -3.30 7.37 -20.27
C LYS A 28 -3.57 8.65 -19.46
N GLU A 29 -4.04 9.71 -20.14
CA GLU A 29 -4.39 11.00 -19.54
C GLU A 29 -5.76 11.01 -18.83
N LYS A 30 -6.59 9.97 -19.03
CA LYS A 30 -7.94 9.92 -18.46
C LYS A 30 -7.88 9.88 -16.95
N ILE A 31 -8.66 10.74 -16.29
CA ILE A 31 -8.86 10.66 -14.84
C ILE A 31 -9.77 9.48 -14.54
N VAL A 32 -9.31 8.58 -13.68
CA VAL A 32 -10.02 7.37 -13.28
C VAL A 32 -10.10 7.29 -11.75
N LYS A 33 -11.06 6.48 -11.28
CA LYS A 33 -11.19 6.11 -9.88
C LYS A 33 -10.80 4.63 -9.73
N ALA A 34 -9.81 4.35 -8.90
CA ALA A 34 -9.37 3.00 -8.54
C ALA A 34 -9.71 2.68 -7.07
N LYS A 35 -9.85 1.39 -6.77
CA LYS A 35 -10.13 0.88 -5.43
C LYS A 35 -9.09 -0.16 -5.06
N VAL A 36 -8.48 0.00 -3.88
CA VAL A 36 -7.64 -1.03 -3.27
C VAL A 36 -8.56 -1.95 -2.48
N VAL A 37 -8.66 -3.21 -2.90
CA VAL A 37 -9.59 -4.19 -2.32
C VAL A 37 -8.80 -5.30 -1.64
N ALA A 38 -9.19 -5.61 -0.39
CA ALA A 38 -8.61 -6.72 0.36
C ALA A 38 -9.07 -8.07 -0.22
N LYS A 39 -8.13 -8.95 -0.56
CA LYS A 39 -8.45 -10.32 -1.02
C LYS A 39 -8.49 -11.35 0.12
N GLU A 40 -8.07 -10.94 1.30
CA GLU A 40 -8.05 -11.70 2.55
C GLU A 40 -8.45 -10.75 3.69
N GLU A 41 -8.63 -11.26 4.90
CA GLU A 41 -8.87 -10.43 6.10
C GLU A 41 -7.58 -10.23 6.90
N GLY A 42 -7.53 -9.16 7.70
CA GLY A 42 -6.32 -8.87 8.48
C GLY A 42 -6.31 -7.49 9.11
N ILE A 43 -5.12 -7.06 9.53
CA ILE A 43 -4.84 -5.75 10.12
C ILE A 43 -4.16 -4.86 9.08
N LEU A 44 -4.74 -3.69 8.82
CA LEU A 44 -4.19 -2.75 7.85
C LEU A 44 -2.94 -2.08 8.40
N CYS A 45 -1.86 -2.10 7.64
CA CYS A 45 -0.67 -1.33 7.94
C CYS A 45 0.01 -0.83 6.66
N GLY A 46 0.42 0.44 6.66
CA GLY A 46 1.13 1.06 5.55
C GLY A 46 0.25 1.88 4.61
N ILE A 47 -0.98 2.25 5.00
CA ILE A 47 -1.88 3.02 4.12
C ILE A 47 -1.32 4.41 3.80
N ASN A 48 -0.60 5.01 4.75
CA ASN A 48 0.06 6.30 4.55
C ASN A 48 1.27 6.16 3.62
N LEU A 49 2.00 5.05 3.70
CA LEU A 49 3.11 4.74 2.81
C LEU A 49 2.61 4.56 1.37
N LEU A 50 1.52 3.82 1.19
CA LEU A 50 0.85 3.68 -0.10
C LEU A 50 0.52 5.05 -0.71
N LYS A 51 -0.10 5.96 0.06
CA LYS A 51 -0.40 7.32 -0.41
C LYS A 51 0.86 8.09 -0.80
N GLN A 52 1.94 7.95 -0.01
CA GLN A 52 3.21 8.61 -0.31
C GLN A 52 3.87 8.11 -1.60
N VAL A 53 3.74 6.82 -1.93
CA VAL A 53 4.24 6.27 -3.22
C VAL A 53 3.58 7.01 -4.39
N PHE A 54 2.25 7.06 -4.41
CA PHE A 54 1.49 7.76 -5.45
C PHE A 54 1.80 9.26 -5.49
N LEU A 55 1.82 9.95 -4.34
CA LEU A 55 2.09 11.39 -4.28
C LEU A 55 3.54 11.76 -4.63
N THR A 56 4.47 10.81 -4.51
CA THR A 56 5.86 10.99 -4.95
C THR A 56 5.96 10.99 -6.47
N TYR A 57 5.10 10.24 -7.15
CA TYR A 57 5.05 10.18 -8.61
C TYR A 57 4.15 11.27 -9.21
N ASP A 58 2.94 11.44 -8.69
CA ASP A 58 1.96 12.42 -9.18
C ASP A 58 1.23 13.11 -8.00
N LYS A 59 1.57 14.38 -7.77
CA LYS A 59 0.99 15.20 -6.70
C LYS A 59 -0.50 15.53 -6.90
N LYS A 60 -1.05 15.29 -8.09
CA LYS A 60 -2.47 15.57 -8.39
C LYS A 60 -3.40 14.42 -7.96
N ILE A 61 -2.84 13.26 -7.57
CA ILE A 61 -3.63 12.12 -7.09
C ILE A 61 -4.34 12.48 -5.78
N LYS A 62 -5.62 12.10 -5.68
CA LYS A 62 -6.48 12.31 -4.52
C LYS A 62 -6.92 10.97 -3.92
N PHE A 63 -7.15 10.97 -2.61
CA PHE A 63 -7.62 9.82 -1.85
C PHE A 63 -8.91 10.17 -1.11
N PRO A 64 -10.09 10.09 -1.78
CA PRO A 64 -11.36 10.47 -1.15
C PRO A 64 -11.74 9.55 0.02
N PHE A 65 -11.19 8.33 0.07
CA PHE A 65 -11.45 7.38 1.13
C PHE A 65 -10.21 6.54 1.44
N SER A 66 -9.98 6.28 2.73
CA SER A 66 -9.03 5.28 3.20
C SER A 66 -9.35 4.88 4.64
N LEU A 67 -9.20 3.60 4.96
CA LEU A 67 -9.12 3.14 6.33
C LEU A 67 -7.85 3.66 7.02
N LYS A 68 -7.76 3.49 8.34
CA LYS A 68 -6.59 3.86 9.15
C LYS A 68 -5.73 2.64 9.43
N ASP A 69 -4.42 2.86 9.57
CA ASP A 69 -3.51 1.81 10.05
C ASP A 69 -3.98 1.31 11.43
N GLY A 70 -3.88 0.00 11.65
CA GLY A 70 -4.41 -0.70 12.82
C GLY A 70 -5.88 -1.12 12.72
N ASN A 71 -6.62 -0.70 11.68
CA ASN A 71 -7.98 -1.20 11.48
C ASN A 71 -7.97 -2.67 11.04
N TYR A 72 -8.87 -3.46 11.63
CA TYR A 72 -9.24 -4.76 11.08
C TYR A 72 -10.07 -4.56 9.80
N PHE A 73 -9.79 -5.38 8.79
CA PHE A 73 -10.55 -5.40 7.54
C PHE A 73 -10.94 -6.83 7.16
N LYS A 74 -12.05 -6.96 6.44
CA LYS A 74 -12.54 -8.25 5.91
C LYS A 74 -12.18 -8.42 4.44
N LYS A 75 -12.15 -9.66 3.98
CA LYS A 75 -12.06 -9.98 2.54
C LYS A 75 -13.18 -9.26 1.77
N GLY A 76 -12.82 -8.66 0.64
CA GLY A 76 -13.69 -7.88 -0.22
C GLY A 76 -13.86 -6.40 0.20
N GLN A 77 -13.34 -6.01 1.35
CA GLN A 77 -13.45 -4.62 1.83
C GLN A 77 -12.56 -3.68 1.01
N VAL A 78 -13.09 -2.50 0.69
CA VAL A 78 -12.30 -1.41 0.10
C VAL A 78 -11.45 -0.78 1.21
N LEU A 79 -10.14 -0.80 1.03
CA LEU A 79 -9.17 -0.23 1.96
C LEU A 79 -8.90 1.24 1.67
N CYS A 80 -8.89 1.61 0.39
CA CYS A 80 -8.63 2.97 -0.07
C CYS A 80 -9.18 3.18 -1.50
N GLU A 81 -9.61 4.40 -1.77
CA GLU A 81 -9.97 4.87 -3.10
C GLU A 81 -8.96 5.89 -3.60
N ILE A 82 -8.65 5.84 -4.90
CA ILE A 82 -7.61 6.64 -5.53
C ILE A 82 -8.23 7.31 -6.77
N ILE A 83 -8.05 8.62 -6.93
CA ILE A 83 -8.49 9.37 -8.11
C ILE A 83 -7.29 10.08 -8.72
N GLY A 84 -7.05 9.87 -10.02
CA GLY A 84 -5.91 10.45 -10.74
C GLY A 84 -5.82 9.96 -12.17
N LYS A 85 -4.74 10.35 -12.88
CA LYS A 85 -4.48 9.86 -14.24
C LYS A 85 -4.30 8.34 -14.22
N ALA A 86 -4.93 7.65 -15.17
CA ALA A 86 -4.83 6.20 -15.32
C ALA A 86 -3.36 5.75 -15.36
N SER A 87 -2.51 6.45 -16.11
CA SER A 87 -1.09 6.10 -16.18
C SER A 87 -0.35 6.25 -14.85
N SER A 88 -0.61 7.31 -14.10
CA SER A 88 0.04 7.55 -12.81
C SER A 88 -0.34 6.46 -11.81
N ILE A 89 -1.61 6.05 -11.81
CA ILE A 89 -2.11 5.00 -10.92
C ILE A 89 -1.49 3.65 -11.29
N LEU A 90 -1.56 3.24 -12.56
CA LEU A 90 -1.05 1.94 -13.01
C LEU A 90 0.46 1.81 -12.80
N THR A 91 1.24 2.86 -13.10
CA THR A 91 2.70 2.84 -12.97
C THR A 91 3.15 2.63 -11.52
N CYS A 92 2.41 3.15 -10.55
CA CYS A 92 2.78 3.08 -9.13
C CYS A 92 2.12 1.92 -8.37
N GLU A 93 1.15 1.24 -9.00
CA GLU A 93 0.29 0.27 -8.33
C GLU A 93 1.10 -0.84 -7.65
N ARG A 94 2.00 -1.47 -8.39
CA ARG A 94 2.75 -2.64 -7.91
C ARG A 94 3.61 -2.30 -6.70
N VAL A 95 4.40 -1.23 -6.79
CA VAL A 95 5.22 -0.74 -5.67
C VAL A 95 4.37 -0.41 -4.45
N ALA A 96 3.26 0.31 -4.65
CA ALA A 96 2.34 0.69 -3.57
C ALA A 96 1.71 -0.53 -2.88
N LEU A 97 1.25 -1.52 -3.66
CA LEU A 97 0.65 -2.74 -3.13
C LEU A 97 1.69 -3.63 -2.44
N ASN A 98 2.91 -3.75 -2.96
CA ASN A 98 3.98 -4.53 -2.34
C ASN A 98 4.27 -4.05 -0.91
N PHE A 99 4.37 -2.73 -0.71
CA PHE A 99 4.53 -2.16 0.63
C PHE A 99 3.33 -2.46 1.53
N LEU A 100 2.11 -2.19 1.05
CA LEU A 100 0.90 -2.37 1.84
C LEU A 100 0.72 -3.84 2.25
N GLN A 101 0.93 -4.78 1.33
CA GLN A 101 0.79 -6.22 1.57
C GLN A 101 1.83 -6.72 2.56
N ARG A 102 3.11 -6.38 2.38
CA ARG A 102 4.20 -6.76 3.29
C ARG A 102 3.91 -6.29 4.71
N LEU A 103 3.57 -5.01 4.88
CA LEU A 103 3.32 -4.41 6.19
C LEU A 103 2.04 -4.94 6.85
N SER A 104 0.96 -5.07 6.09
CA SER A 104 -0.30 -5.63 6.60
C SER A 104 -0.15 -7.10 6.96
N GLY A 105 0.64 -7.87 6.21
CA GLY A 105 0.96 -9.27 6.54
C GLY A 105 1.69 -9.38 7.88
N ILE A 106 2.71 -8.54 8.12
CA ILE A 106 3.41 -8.47 9.41
C ILE A 106 2.44 -8.09 10.53
N ALA A 107 1.65 -7.02 10.36
CA ALA A 107 0.69 -6.56 11.37
C ALA A 107 -0.37 -7.62 11.71
N THR A 108 -0.87 -8.34 10.69
CA THR A 108 -1.84 -9.41 10.86
C THR A 108 -1.25 -10.58 11.63
N LEU A 109 -0.04 -11.01 11.29
CA LEU A 109 0.66 -12.08 11.99
C LEU A 109 0.94 -11.71 13.45
N THR A 110 1.44 -10.49 13.69
CA THR A 110 1.67 -9.97 15.05
C THR A 110 0.38 -9.95 15.86
N ASN A 111 -0.73 -9.48 15.29
CA ASN A 111 -2.02 -9.46 15.97
C ASN A 111 -2.49 -10.88 16.36
N ASN A 112 -2.24 -11.89 15.53
CA ASN A 112 -2.53 -13.28 15.85
C ASN A 112 -1.74 -13.76 17.10
N PHE A 113 -0.45 -13.41 17.21
CA PHE A 113 0.33 -13.71 18.41
C PHE A 113 -0.19 -12.96 19.64
N VAL A 114 -0.52 -11.67 19.50
CA VAL A 114 -1.06 -10.85 20.59
C VAL A 114 -2.38 -11.42 21.11
N GLU A 115 -3.29 -11.82 20.22
CA GLU A 115 -4.57 -12.42 20.62
C GLU A 115 -4.37 -13.76 21.36
N LYS A 116 -3.41 -14.60 20.94
CA LYS A 116 -3.10 -15.87 21.62
C LYS A 116 -2.59 -15.69 23.05
N VAL A 117 -1.88 -14.59 23.32
CA VAL A 117 -1.31 -14.32 24.65
C VAL A 117 -2.14 -13.36 25.49
N LYS A 118 -3.29 -12.91 25.00
CA LYS A 118 -4.14 -11.87 25.62
C LYS A 118 -4.54 -12.13 27.07
N LYS A 119 -4.64 -13.41 27.46
CA LYS A 119 -4.96 -13.82 28.84
C LYS A 119 -3.77 -13.76 29.81
N TYR A 120 -2.57 -13.49 29.31
CA TYR A 120 -1.35 -13.39 30.09
C TYR A 120 -0.86 -11.94 30.12
N ASN A 121 -0.22 -11.53 31.22
CA ASN A 121 0.38 -10.20 31.34
C ASN A 121 1.75 -10.13 30.62
N VAL A 122 1.76 -10.38 29.31
CA VAL A 122 2.98 -10.43 28.49
C VAL A 122 2.85 -9.53 27.26
N LYS A 123 3.99 -9.14 26.68
CA LYS A 123 4.05 -8.34 25.45
C LYS A 123 4.81 -9.10 24.37
N ILE A 124 4.32 -9.03 23.14
CA ILE A 124 5.03 -9.52 21.95
C ILE A 124 6.04 -8.46 21.53
N LEU A 125 7.29 -8.86 21.29
CA LEU A 125 8.39 -8.01 20.85
C LEU A 125 8.95 -8.50 19.51
N ASP A 126 9.54 -7.60 18.75
CA ASP A 126 10.24 -7.88 17.50
C ASP A 126 11.72 -8.23 17.75
N THR A 127 12.45 -8.50 16.66
CA THR A 127 13.89 -8.82 16.72
C THR A 127 14.64 -8.10 15.60
N ARG A 128 15.97 -8.16 15.61
CA ARG A 128 16.81 -7.64 14.52
C ARG A 128 16.82 -8.51 13.24
N LYS A 129 15.98 -9.55 13.15
CA LYS A 129 15.82 -10.37 11.94
C LYS A 129 14.71 -9.78 11.06
N THR A 130 15.03 -8.69 10.37
CA THR A 130 14.10 -7.88 9.55
C THR A 130 14.28 -8.08 8.06
#